data_AF-A0A821T7E9-F1
#
_entry.id   AF-A0A821T7E9-F1
#
_cell.length_a   1.000
_cell.length_b   1.000
_cell.length_c   1.000
_cell.angle_alpha   90.00
_cell.angle_beta   90.00
_cell.angle_gamma   90.00
#
_symmetry.space_group_name_H-M   'P 1'
#
loop_
_entity.id
_entity.type
_entity.pdbx_description
1 polymer ?
#
loop_
_entity_poly.entity_id
_entity_poly.type
_entity_poly.pdbx_seq_one_letter_code
_entity_poly.pdbx_strand_id
1 'polypeptide(L)' 'MSFLGKKFRRSHCENINELVKAANTHDVIQAFKTFAPTICFTRVDKNTFHMDLQVASKHVGHTFKLGEEQEMERKDGSM' A
#
# COMPACT_ATOMS: atom_id res chain seq x y z
N MET A 1 -10.79 -12.18 -9.90
CA MET A 1 -9.45 -11.55 -9.99
C MET A 1 -8.42 -12.50 -9.37
N SER A 2 -7.34 -12.81 -10.10
CA SER A 2 -6.35 -13.85 -9.73
C SER A 2 -5.51 -13.54 -8.48
N PHE A 3 -5.61 -12.31 -7.96
CA PHE A 3 -4.86 -11.78 -6.85
C PHE A 3 -5.61 -11.76 -5.50
N LEU A 4 -6.91 -12.05 -5.49
CA LEU A 4 -7.72 -11.97 -4.27
C LEU A 4 -7.37 -13.05 -3.25
N GLY A 5 -7.31 -12.67 -1.98
CA GLY A 5 -7.04 -13.56 -0.85
C GLY A 5 -5.59 -14.06 -0.77
N LYS A 6 -4.73 -13.65 -1.70
CA LYS A 6 -3.31 -13.99 -1.71
C LYS A 6 -2.50 -12.88 -1.05
N LYS A 7 -1.48 -13.29 -0.29
CA LYS A 7 -0.48 -12.39 0.27
C LYS A 7 0.73 -12.34 -0.67
N PHE A 8 1.14 -11.14 -1.04
CA PHE A 8 2.29 -10.89 -1.89
C PHE A 8 3.35 -10.17 -1.08
N ARG A 9 4.59 -10.69 -1.09
CA ARG A 9 5.73 -10.04 -0.44
C ARG A 9 6.65 -9.45 -1.51
N ARG A 10 7.14 -8.24 -1.28
CA ARG A 10 8.13 -7.61 -2.16
C ARG A 10 9.38 -8.48 -2.25
N SER A 11 9.69 -8.97 -3.46
CA SER A 11 10.93 -9.71 -3.75
C SER A 11 12.05 -8.78 -4.20
N HIS A 12 11.72 -7.76 -4.99
CA HIS A 12 12.65 -6.79 -5.56
C HIS A 12 12.00 -5.41 -5.68
N CYS A 13 12.80 -4.35 -5.75
CA CYS A 13 12.31 -2.99 -5.98
C CYS A 13 13.41 -2.11 -6.54
N GLU A 14 13.09 -1.43 -7.64
CA GLU A 14 13.99 -0.51 -8.33
C GLU A 14 13.52 0.92 -8.08
N ASN A 15 14.45 1.87 -8.07
CA ASN A 15 14.20 3.32 -7.99
C ASN A 15 13.45 3.79 -6.74
N ILE A 16 13.31 2.96 -5.69
CA ILE A 16 12.65 3.35 -4.45
C ILE A 16 13.25 4.61 -3.83
N ASN A 17 14.57 4.80 -3.95
CA ASN A 17 15.28 5.98 -3.46
C ASN A 17 14.85 7.27 -4.14
N GLU A 18 14.48 7.22 -5.42
CA GLU A 18 14.01 8.38 -6.18
C GLU A 18 12.58 8.73 -5.77
N LEU A 19 11.73 7.71 -5.58
CA LEU A 19 10.37 7.88 -5.06
C LEU A 19 10.35 8.50 -3.66
N VAL A 20 11.26 8.07 -2.76
CA VAL A 20 11.37 8.63 -1.39
C VAL A 20 11.79 10.09 -1.43
N LYS A 21 12.65 10.50 -2.37
CA LYS A 21 13.10 11.90 -2.47
C LYS A 21 11.98 12.82 -2.96
N ALA A 22 11.10 12.32 -3.82
CA ALA A 22 9.99 13.09 -4.38
C ALA A 22 8.83 13.26 -3.39
N ALA A 23 8.59 12.25 -2.55
CA ALA A 23 7.62 12.35 -1.49
C ALA A 23 8.25 13.06 -0.29
N ASN A 24 7.61 14.10 0.27
CA ASN A 24 8.15 14.86 1.40
C ASN A 24 8.01 14.08 2.73
N THR A 25 8.33 12.78 2.72
CA THR A 25 8.11 11.88 3.83
C THR A 25 9.24 10.96 4.19
N HIS A 26 9.59 11.07 5.46
CA HIS A 26 10.70 10.34 6.03
C HIS A 26 10.30 9.00 6.64
N ASP A 27 9.17 8.87 7.35
CA ASP A 27 9.06 7.71 8.26
C ASP A 27 8.43 6.46 7.67
N VAL A 28 7.41 6.60 6.81
CA VAL A 28 6.73 5.43 6.23
C VAL A 28 7.54 4.90 5.04
N ILE A 29 8.05 5.79 4.19
CA ILE A 29 8.80 5.41 2.99
C ILE A 29 10.17 4.82 3.32
N GLN A 30 10.84 5.28 4.39
CA GLN A 30 12.04 4.60 4.87
C GLN A 30 11.74 3.18 5.36
N ALA A 31 10.58 2.93 5.97
CA ALA A 31 10.19 1.57 6.34
C ALA A 31 10.03 0.66 5.10
N PHE A 32 9.53 1.19 3.97
CA PHE A 32 9.45 0.44 2.71
C PHE A 32 10.81 0.11 2.10
N LYS A 33 11.83 0.94 2.33
CA LYS A 33 13.22 0.64 1.93
C LYS A 33 13.79 -0.51 2.74
N THR A 34 13.67 -0.43 4.06
CA THR A 34 14.29 -1.37 5.00
C THR A 34 13.56 -2.70 5.07
N PHE A 35 12.22 -2.68 5.03
CA PHE A 35 11.39 -3.87 5.19
C PHE A 35 10.63 -4.19 3.92
N ALA A 36 10.56 -5.47 3.57
CA ALA A 36 9.75 -5.94 2.46
C ALA A 36 8.27 -5.92 2.88
N PRO A 37 7.42 -5.05 2.30
CA PRO A 37 6.00 -5.02 2.60
C PRO A 37 5.33 -6.33 2.17
N THR A 38 4.28 -6.70 2.89
CA THR A 38 3.32 -7.71 2.47
C THR A 38 2.00 -7.03 2.14
N ILE A 39 1.48 -7.28 0.94
CA ILE A 39 0.20 -6.73 0.48
C ILE A 39 -0.81 -7.86 0.23
N CYS A 40 -2.06 -7.61 0.59
CA CYS A 40 -3.18 -8.51 0.36
C CYS A 40 -4.39 -7.71 -0.11
N PHE A 41 -5.15 -8.27 -1.05
CA PHE A 41 -6.43 -7.71 -1.48
C PHE A 41 -7.54 -8.71 -1.18
N THR A 42 -8.56 -8.27 -0.46
CA THR A 42 -9.76 -9.05 -0.18
C THR A 42 -10.96 -8.37 -0.83
N ARG A 43 -11.86 -9.18 -1.38
CA ARG A 43 -13.12 -8.68 -1.94
C ARG A 43 -14.15 -8.66 -0.81
N VAL A 44 -14.73 -7.49 -0.55
CA VAL A 44 -15.77 -7.31 0.46
C VAL A 44 -17.15 -7.59 -0.15
N ASP A 45 -17.41 -7.02 -1.33
CA ASP A 45 -18.67 -7.23 -2.06
C ASP A 45 -18.45 -7.19 -3.59
N LYS A 46 -19.51 -6.97 -4.37
CA LYS A 46 -19.44 -6.94 -5.83
C LYS A 46 -18.35 -5.98 -6.35
N ASN A 47 -18.25 -4.77 -5.80
CA ASN A 47 -17.34 -3.73 -6.28
C ASN A 47 -16.40 -3.17 -5.19
N THR A 48 -16.59 -3.56 -3.94
CA THR A 48 -15.77 -3.11 -2.81
C THR A 48 -14.64 -4.08 -2.51
N PHE A 49 -13.44 -3.53 -2.33
CA PHE A 49 -12.21 -4.25 -2.05
C PHE A 49 -11.53 -3.65 -0.83
N HIS A 50 -10.87 -4.49 -0.06
CA HIS A 50 -10.01 -4.06 1.04
C HIS A 50 -8.56 -4.44 0.72
N MET A 51 -7.67 -3.46 0.83
CA MET A 51 -6.23 -3.62 0.72
C MET A 51 -5.61 -3.58 2.12
N ASP A 52 -4.94 -4.67 2.49
CA ASP A 52 -4.09 -4.73 3.68
C ASP A 52 -2.62 -4.65 3.27
N LEU A 53 -1.89 -3.76 3.93
CA LEU A 53 -0.46 -3.54 3.73
C LEU A 53 0.25 -3.58 5.08
N GLN A 54 1.12 -4.57 5.25
CA GLN A 54 1.95 -4.74 6.44
C GLN A 54 3.41 -4.42 6.13
N VAL A 55 4.01 -3.51 6.90
CA VAL A 55 5.43 -3.13 6.81
C VAL A 55 6.01 -2.96 8.20
N ALA A 56 6.98 -3.80 8.57
CA ALA A 56 7.52 -3.85 9.94
C ALA A 56 6.38 -3.96 10.97
N SER A 57 6.29 -3.02 11.92
CA SER A 57 5.21 -2.91 12.91
C SER A 57 4.01 -2.09 12.44
N LYS A 58 4.06 -1.49 11.25
CA LYS A 58 2.97 -0.65 10.71
C LYS A 58 2.01 -1.50 9.87
N HIS A 59 0.73 -1.32 10.14
CA HIS A 59 -0.36 -1.90 9.36
C HIS A 59 -1.17 -0.77 8.73
N VAL A 60 -1.43 -0.87 7.43
CA VAL A 60 -2.24 0.08 6.66
C VAL A 60 -3.33 -0.71 5.96
N GLY A 61 -4.58 -0.49 6.39
CA GLY A 61 -5.76 -1.02 5.72
C GLY A 61 -6.48 0.11 4.97
N HIS A 62 -6.99 -0.18 3.77
CA HIS A 62 -7.82 0.76 3.02
C HIS A 62 -8.92 0.01 2.25
N THR A 63 -10.16 0.46 2.40
CA THR A 63 -11.30 -0.08 1.66
C THR A 63 -11.66 0.88 0.54
N PHE A 64 -11.77 0.36 -0.68
CA PHE A 64 -12.15 1.14 -1.84
C PHE A 64 -13.13 0.42 -2.76
N LYS A 65 -13.95 1.19 -3.48
CA LYS A 65 -14.79 0.69 -4.57
C LYS A 65 -14.17 0.87 -5.94
N LEU A 66 -14.32 -0.12 -6.83
CA LEU A 66 -13.89 0.01 -8.22
C LEU A 66 -14.85 0.88 -9.02
N GLY A 67 -14.29 1.87 -9.74
CA GLY A 67 -15.04 2.76 -10.62
C GLY A 67 -15.64 3.99 -9.93
N GLU A 68 -15.39 4.17 -8.63
CA GLU A 68 -15.79 5.35 -7.86
C GLU A 68 -14.54 6.12 -7.43
N GLU A 69 -14.51 7.44 -7.69
CA GLU A 69 -13.48 8.33 -7.17
C GLU A 69 -13.60 8.40 -5.64
N GLN A 70 -12.47 8.25 -4.96
CA GLN A 70 -12.42 8.19 -3.51
C GLN A 70 -11.27 9.04 -3.00
N GLU A 71 -11.58 9.80 -1.96
CA GLU A 71 -10.59 10.59 -1.25
C GLU A 71 -9.70 9.65 -0.44
N MET A 72 -8.41 9.64 -0.80
CA MET A 72 -7.39 8.87 -0.10
C MET A 72 -6.39 9.84 0.49
N GLU A 73 -6.34 9.91 1.83
CA GLU A 73 -5.22 10.53 2.50
C GLU A 73 -3.97 9.69 2.21
N ARG A 74 -3.01 10.31 1.53
CA ARG A 74 -1.69 9.71 1.39
C ARG A 74 -1.14 9.55 2.80
N LYS A 75 -0.71 8.33 3.12
CA LYS A 75 -0.04 8.03 4.40
C LYS A 75 1.33 8.69 4.52
N ASP A 76 1.69 9.53 3.54
CA ASP A 76 2.80 10.45 3.61
C ASP A 76 2.44 11.82 4.25
N GLY A 77 1.19 12.07 4.62
CA GLY A 77 0.83 13.36 5.23
C GLY A 77 1.01 14.57 4.30
N SER A 78 1.21 14.35 3.00
CA SER A 78 1.08 15.40 1.98
C SER A 78 -0.37 15.45 1.48
N MET A 79 -0.94 16.66 1.49
CA MET A 79 -2.17 17.01 0.76
C MET A 79 -1.85 17.18 -0.72
#